data_AF-A0A6M5YK34-F1
#
_entry.id   AF-A0A6M5YK34-F1
#
_cell.length_a   1.000
_cell.length_b   1.000
_cell.length_c   1.000
_cell.angle_alpha   90.00
_cell.angle_beta   90.00
_cell.angle_gamma   90.00
#
_symmetry.space_group_name_H-M   'P 1'
#
loop_
_entity.id
_entity.type
_entity.pdbx_description
1 polymer ?
#
loop_
_entity_poly.entity_id
_entity_poly.type
_entity_poly.pdbx_seq_one_letter_code
_entity_poly.pdbx_strand_id
1 'polypeptide(L)'
;MPAVRVRDNIQLDPTAYRVLIGGREVARGDVRPDLWLAIDPGGAAKIPLAGEVTREPAFGLPARWIGDADRNRAEAAGFTVVDAPNVIITHLGEVVRRHAGELLSREDLKAMVDKVRETSPAVVDELIPGVMTMGLLHRVLTLLLDERVPVSNLPRIMESLATHAPTVKDPADLAERVRVDIGRSVVDRFRDPNGRIRAVVLDPRLEVELRRSVQGPQLVLDPTRLEQLTLRLSDELRKASARGYEVALLCDASLRRALRHALARALADLVVVAYQEIPTDLLMEPVAVIRPEELVAAGPSAVGAMFGPADAARPR
;
A
#
# COMPACT_ATOMS: atom_id res chain seq x y z
N MET A 1 17.41 7.23 6.10
CA MET A 1 16.82 6.33 7.10
C MET A 1 17.63 6.45 8.38
N PRO A 2 16.99 6.66 9.54
CA PRO A 2 17.66 6.61 10.83
C PRO A 2 18.32 5.24 11.08
N ALA A 3 19.39 5.22 11.87
CA ALA A 3 20.06 3.97 12.24
C ALA A 3 19.11 3.07 13.07
N VAL A 4 19.01 1.79 12.68
CA VAL A 4 18.23 0.79 13.41
C VAL A 4 19.05 0.30 14.60
N ARG A 5 18.48 0.41 15.82
CA ARG A 5 19.10 -0.07 17.06
C ARG A 5 18.46 -1.39 17.48
N VAL A 6 19.25 -2.45 17.56
CA VAL A 6 18.82 -3.76 18.07
C VAL A 6 19.11 -3.83 19.56
N ARG A 7 18.14 -4.32 20.34
CA ARG A 7 18.25 -4.49 21.80
C ARG A 7 17.52 -5.75 22.22
N ASP A 8 18.14 -6.52 23.10
CA ASP A 8 17.50 -7.66 23.73
C ASP A 8 16.45 -7.18 24.74
N ASN A 9 15.35 -7.94 24.85
CA ASN A 9 14.31 -7.69 25.83
C ASN A 9 13.86 -9.01 26.44
N ILE A 10 14.27 -9.24 27.70
CA ILE A 10 13.99 -10.46 28.46
C ILE A 10 12.49 -10.63 28.75
N GLN A 11 11.69 -9.55 28.64
CA GLN A 11 10.24 -9.61 28.83
C GLN A 11 9.46 -10.09 27.59
N LEU A 12 10.11 -10.24 26.44
CA LEU A 12 9.48 -10.82 25.26
C LEU A 12 9.60 -12.35 25.28
N ASP A 13 8.65 -13.03 24.65
CA ASP A 13 8.79 -14.44 24.36
C ASP A 13 10.08 -14.68 23.54
N PRO A 14 10.78 -15.81 23.73
CA PRO A 14 12.08 -16.06 23.08
C PRO A 14 12.04 -16.00 21.54
N THR A 15 10.87 -16.23 20.95
CA THR A 15 10.61 -16.21 19.51
C THR A 15 10.03 -14.90 19.00
N ALA A 16 9.69 -13.97 19.89
CA ALA A 16 9.00 -12.74 19.56
C ALA A 16 9.98 -11.58 19.32
N TYR A 17 9.59 -10.68 18.43
CA TYR A 17 10.25 -9.39 18.26
C TYR A 17 9.21 -8.27 18.17
N ARG A 18 9.65 -7.05 18.48
CA ARG A 18 8.85 -5.83 18.29
C ARG A 18 9.67 -4.74 17.64
N VAL A 19 9.02 -3.92 16.83
CA VAL A 19 9.61 -2.75 16.19
C VAL A 19 9.05 -1.50 16.87
N LEU A 20 9.96 -0.61 17.28
CA LEU A 20 9.63 0.63 17.96
C LEU A 20 10.01 1.84 17.09
N ILE A 21 9.11 2.83 16.99
CA ILE A 21 9.41 4.15 16.42
C ILE A 21 9.11 5.21 17.48
N GLY A 22 10.10 6.05 17.79
CA GLY A 22 10.00 7.04 18.87
C GLY A 22 9.69 6.43 20.23
N GLY A 23 10.12 5.18 20.47
CA GLY A 23 9.84 4.42 21.70
C GLY A 23 8.45 3.79 21.78
N ARG A 24 7.59 3.97 20.77
CA ARG A 24 6.25 3.36 20.69
C ARG A 24 6.28 2.12 19.82
N GLU A 25 5.58 1.07 20.23
CA GLU A 25 5.45 -0.16 19.44
C GLU A 25 4.57 0.09 18.22
N VAL A 26 5.13 -0.15 17.02
CA VAL A 26 4.44 0.02 15.73
C VAL A 26 4.22 -1.30 15.00
N ALA A 27 4.98 -2.33 15.36
CA ALA A 27 4.87 -3.67 14.80
C ALA A 27 5.40 -4.71 15.77
N ARG A 28 4.89 -5.94 15.64
CA ARG A 28 5.29 -7.12 16.39
C ARG A 28 5.24 -8.33 15.46
N GLY A 29 6.09 -9.31 15.70
CA GLY A 29 5.99 -10.60 15.03
C GLY A 29 6.68 -11.69 15.82
N ASP A 30 6.50 -12.91 15.34
CA ASP A 30 7.09 -14.12 15.89
C ASP A 30 7.85 -14.85 14.79
N VAL A 31 9.01 -15.39 15.14
CA VAL A 31 9.84 -16.20 14.24
C VAL A 31 10.18 -17.55 14.85
N ARG A 32 10.60 -18.49 14.02
CA ARG A 32 11.13 -19.78 14.45
C ARG A 32 12.56 -19.87 13.91
N PRO A 33 13.59 -19.61 14.73
CA PRO A 33 14.96 -19.46 14.25
C PRO A 33 15.48 -20.64 13.41
N ASP A 34 15.07 -21.86 13.76
CA ASP A 34 15.51 -23.10 13.11
C ASP A 34 14.56 -23.62 12.03
N LEU A 35 13.50 -22.87 11.70
CA LEU A 35 12.51 -23.25 10.70
C LEU A 35 12.46 -22.25 9.55
N TRP A 36 11.84 -22.67 8.45
CA TRP A 36 11.60 -21.86 7.28
C TRP A 36 10.14 -21.42 7.21
N LEU A 37 9.88 -20.19 6.78
CA LEU A 37 8.53 -19.70 6.51
C LEU A 37 8.18 -19.99 5.06
N ALA A 38 7.26 -20.93 4.83
CA ALA A 38 6.68 -21.20 3.51
C ALA A 38 5.41 -20.36 3.33
N ILE A 39 5.46 -19.39 2.41
CA ILE A 39 4.39 -18.44 2.11
C ILE A 39 3.64 -18.93 0.87
N ASP A 40 2.30 -19.01 0.96
CA ASP A 40 1.44 -19.40 -0.16
C ASP A 40 1.10 -18.17 -1.02
N PRO A 41 1.55 -18.10 -2.29
CA PRO A 41 1.26 -17.01 -3.21
C PRO A 41 -0.17 -17.04 -3.80
N GLY A 42 -1.14 -17.64 -3.11
CA GLY A 42 -2.56 -17.47 -3.42
C GLY A 42 -3.24 -18.72 -3.94
N GLY A 43 -3.10 -19.83 -3.23
CA GLY A 43 -3.85 -21.06 -3.45
C GLY A 43 -3.35 -21.91 -4.60
N ALA A 44 -2.14 -21.62 -5.10
CA ALA A 44 -1.50 -22.41 -6.17
C ALA A 44 -1.03 -23.79 -5.66
N ALA A 45 -0.77 -23.91 -4.36
CA ALA A 45 -0.32 -25.15 -3.77
C ALA A 45 -1.47 -26.08 -3.41
N LYS A 46 -1.64 -27.15 -4.21
CA LYS A 46 -2.59 -28.24 -3.92
C LYS A 46 -2.06 -29.24 -2.88
N ILE A 47 -0.82 -29.08 -2.43
CA ILE A 47 -0.15 -30.04 -1.56
C ILE A 47 -0.19 -29.53 -0.11
N PRO A 48 -0.76 -30.30 0.82
CA PRO A 48 -0.68 -29.97 2.23
C PRO A 48 0.77 -30.08 2.72
N LEU A 49 1.34 -28.95 3.17
CA LEU A 49 2.60 -28.92 3.92
C LEU A 49 2.30 -29.15 5.41
N ALA A 50 3.05 -30.08 6.03
CA ALA A 50 3.10 -30.19 7.48
C ALA A 50 3.81 -28.96 8.06
N GLY A 51 3.42 -28.52 9.26
CA GLY A 51 4.02 -27.35 9.89
C GLY A 51 3.02 -26.50 10.66
N GLU A 52 3.56 -25.55 11.42
CA GLU A 52 2.78 -24.60 12.21
C GLU A 52 2.15 -23.54 11.30
N VAL A 53 0.81 -23.43 11.32
CA VAL A 53 0.08 -22.43 10.52
C VAL A 53 0.30 -21.05 11.10
N THR A 54 0.63 -20.08 10.24
CA THR A 54 0.84 -18.69 10.62
C THR A 54 0.46 -17.73 9.49
N ARG A 55 0.76 -16.44 9.68
CA ARG A 55 0.72 -15.42 8.64
C ARG A 55 2.07 -14.74 8.53
N GLU A 56 2.48 -14.44 7.32
CA GLU A 56 3.64 -13.61 7.07
C GLU A 56 3.38 -12.18 7.60
N PRO A 57 4.31 -11.59 8.37
CA PRO A 57 4.04 -10.35 9.12
C PRO A 57 4.00 -9.06 8.28
N ALA A 58 4.66 -8.99 7.12
CA ALA A 58 4.70 -7.78 6.29
C ALA A 58 3.38 -7.55 5.51
N PHE A 59 2.84 -8.60 4.90
CA PHE A 59 1.71 -8.56 3.97
C PHE A 59 0.50 -9.37 4.44
N GLY A 60 0.63 -10.13 5.53
CA GLY A 60 -0.47 -10.93 6.11
C GLY A 60 -0.83 -12.18 5.31
N LEU A 61 0.05 -12.63 4.41
CA LEU A 61 -0.16 -13.77 3.54
C LEU A 61 -0.22 -15.09 4.34
N PRO A 62 -1.07 -16.06 3.95
CA PRO A 62 -1.07 -17.38 4.56
C PRO A 62 0.31 -18.03 4.47
N ALA A 63 0.81 -18.51 5.60
CA ALA A 63 2.14 -19.12 5.66
C ALA A 63 2.19 -20.28 6.65
N ARG A 64 3.25 -21.08 6.57
CA ARG A 64 3.53 -22.16 7.51
C ARG A 64 5.00 -22.19 7.88
N TRP A 65 5.31 -22.44 9.15
CA TRP A 65 6.68 -22.79 9.56
C TRP A 65 6.93 -24.26 9.27
N ILE A 66 7.94 -24.54 8.46
CA ILE A 66 8.32 -25.88 8.01
C ILE A 66 9.76 -26.21 8.40
N GLY A 67 10.04 -27.49 8.62
CA GLY A 67 11.41 -27.97 8.82
C GLY A 67 12.22 -27.96 7.53
N ASP A 68 13.54 -28.01 7.65
CA ASP A 68 14.47 -27.99 6.51
C ASP A 68 14.20 -29.12 5.49
N ALA A 69 13.82 -30.30 5.97
CA ALA A 69 13.47 -31.46 5.12
C ALA A 69 12.32 -31.18 4.14
N ASP A 70 11.43 -30.24 4.47
CA ASP A 70 10.26 -29.90 3.66
C ASP A 70 10.51 -28.71 2.72
N ARG A 71 11.65 -28.03 2.83
CA ARG A 71 11.97 -26.81 2.07
C ARG A 71 11.88 -27.03 0.56
N ASN A 72 12.65 -27.98 0.02
CA ASN A 72 12.69 -28.25 -1.43
C ASN A 72 11.31 -28.66 -1.96
N ARG A 73 10.53 -29.38 -1.15
CA ARG A 73 9.17 -29.81 -1.49
C ARG A 73 8.21 -28.60 -1.55
N ALA A 74 8.34 -27.66 -0.61
CA ALA A 74 7.54 -26.45 -0.59
C ALA A 74 7.87 -25.54 -1.79
N GLU A 75 9.14 -25.32 -2.09
CA GLU A 75 9.57 -24.54 -3.26
C GLU A 75 9.06 -25.17 -4.57
N ALA A 76 9.20 -26.50 -4.73
CA ALA A 76 8.66 -27.23 -5.90
C ALA A 76 7.13 -27.18 -6.00
N ALA A 77 6.43 -27.04 -4.87
CA ALA A 77 4.98 -26.85 -4.82
C ALA A 77 4.55 -25.39 -5.08
N GLY A 78 5.49 -24.48 -5.33
CA GLY A 78 5.24 -23.08 -5.66
C GLY A 78 5.15 -22.14 -4.44
N PHE A 79 5.54 -22.58 -3.24
CA PHE A 79 5.66 -21.69 -2.09
C PHE A 79 6.90 -20.82 -2.21
N THR A 80 6.81 -19.58 -1.72
CA THR A 80 7.99 -18.78 -1.44
C THR A 80 8.52 -19.16 -0.06
N VAL A 81 9.75 -19.68 0.02
CA VAL A 81 10.34 -20.15 1.28
C VAL A 81 11.43 -19.18 1.73
N VAL A 82 11.35 -18.71 2.98
CA VAL A 82 12.22 -17.67 3.53
C VAL A 82 12.69 -18.06 4.93
N ASP A 83 13.93 -17.71 5.30
CA ASP A 83 14.45 -17.96 6.65
C ASP A 83 13.95 -16.91 7.66
N ALA A 84 14.08 -17.22 8.95
CA ALA A 84 13.64 -16.33 10.03
C ALA A 84 14.27 -14.91 9.97
N PRO A 85 15.58 -14.72 9.70
CA PRO A 85 16.16 -13.38 9.55
C PRO A 85 15.52 -12.57 8.42
N ASN A 86 15.29 -13.16 7.24
CA ASN A 86 14.68 -12.44 6.13
C ASN A 86 13.20 -12.12 6.37
N VAL A 87 12.49 -12.91 7.18
CA VAL A 87 11.13 -12.56 7.65
C VAL A 87 11.17 -11.25 8.46
N ILE A 88 12.12 -11.11 9.39
CA ILE A 88 12.28 -9.88 10.19
C ILE A 88 12.68 -8.70 9.29
N ILE A 89 13.64 -8.91 8.38
CA ILE A 89 14.12 -7.85 7.46
C ILE A 89 12.99 -7.36 6.55
N THR A 90 12.23 -8.27 5.95
CA THR A 90 11.09 -7.92 5.08
C THR A 90 10.03 -7.14 5.87
N HIS A 91 9.69 -7.60 7.07
CA HIS A 91 8.74 -6.90 7.92
C HIS A 91 9.24 -5.52 8.33
N LEU A 92 10.50 -5.40 8.76
CA LEU A 92 11.10 -4.12 9.10
C LEU A 92 11.09 -3.15 7.92
N GLY A 93 11.44 -3.62 6.72
CA GLY A 93 11.40 -2.80 5.50
C GLY A 93 9.99 -2.30 5.17
N GLU A 94 8.97 -3.12 5.40
CA GLU A 94 7.57 -2.73 5.24
C GLU A 94 7.11 -1.72 6.31
N VAL A 95 7.49 -1.93 7.58
CA VAL A 95 7.22 -0.99 8.67
C VAL A 95 7.87 0.37 8.38
N VAL A 96 9.12 0.39 7.93
CA VAL A 96 9.80 1.64 7.55
C VAL A 96 9.09 2.34 6.41
N ARG A 97 8.65 1.61 5.37
CA ARG A 97 7.89 2.20 4.25
C ARG A 97 6.55 2.78 4.72
N ARG A 98 5.81 2.05 5.56
CA ARG A 98 4.53 2.49 6.13
C ARG A 98 4.66 3.75 7.00
N HIS A 99 5.80 3.91 7.66
CA HIS A 99 6.09 5.01 8.57
C HIS A 99 7.08 6.04 7.98
N ALA A 100 7.33 6.02 6.67
CA ALA A 100 8.37 6.84 6.05
C ALA A 100 8.13 8.35 6.24
N GLY A 101 6.86 8.79 6.20
CA GLY A 101 6.48 10.18 6.45
C GLY A 101 6.83 10.67 7.86
N GLU A 102 6.59 9.86 8.90
CA GLU A 102 6.97 10.23 10.27
C GLU A 102 8.47 10.09 10.55
N LEU A 103 9.16 9.23 9.79
CA LEU A 103 10.60 9.02 9.91
C LEU A 103 11.43 10.11 9.23
N LEU A 104 10.86 10.85 8.26
CA LEU A 104 11.54 11.96 7.61
C LEU A 104 11.62 13.16 8.57
N SER A 105 12.76 13.39 9.20
CA SER A 105 12.96 14.59 10.03
C SER A 105 13.33 15.82 9.18
N ARG A 106 13.31 17.00 9.82
CA ARG A 106 13.81 18.23 9.18
C ARG A 106 15.33 18.21 8.97
N GLU A 107 16.07 17.52 9.84
CA GLU A 107 17.52 17.35 9.70
C GLU A 107 17.85 16.44 8.52
N ASP A 108 17.11 15.33 8.38
CA ASP A 108 17.22 14.45 7.20
C ASP A 108 16.92 15.22 5.92
N LEU A 109 15.84 16.01 5.91
CA LEU A 109 15.51 16.84 4.75
C LEU A 109 16.62 17.84 4.43
N LYS A 110 17.18 18.51 5.44
CA LYS A 110 18.30 19.43 5.24
C LYS A 110 19.48 18.70 4.59
N ALA A 111 19.87 17.54 5.10
CA ALA A 111 20.95 16.75 4.53
C ALA A 111 20.66 16.32 3.08
N MET A 112 19.41 15.93 2.79
CA MET A 112 18.98 15.61 1.42
C MET A 112 19.07 16.82 0.48
N VAL A 113 18.62 17.99 0.92
CA VAL A 113 18.68 19.23 0.13
C VAL A 113 20.12 19.69 -0.08
N ASP A 114 20.96 19.63 0.97
CA ASP A 114 22.38 19.95 0.87
C ASP A 114 23.08 19.01 -0.13
N LYS A 115 22.69 17.73 -0.17
CA LYS A 115 23.21 16.78 -1.16
C LYS A 115 22.78 17.12 -2.59
N VAL A 116 21.53 17.54 -2.80
CA VAL A 116 21.06 18.02 -4.10
C VAL A 116 21.80 19.29 -4.52
N ARG A 117 22.09 20.19 -3.57
CA ARG A 117 22.83 21.44 -3.84
C ARG A 117 24.24 21.18 -4.38
N GLU A 118 24.88 20.07 -4.01
CA GLU A 118 26.19 19.69 -4.57
C GLU A 118 26.13 19.40 -6.07
N THR A 119 25.04 18.82 -6.58
CA THR A 119 24.90 18.39 -7.98
C THR A 119 24.04 19.32 -8.83
N SER A 120 23.08 20.01 -8.20
CA SER A 120 22.03 20.80 -8.85
C SER A 120 21.76 22.07 -8.02
N PRO A 121 22.75 22.96 -7.83
CA PRO A 121 22.60 24.14 -6.96
C PRO A 121 21.50 25.09 -7.46
N ALA A 122 21.35 25.24 -8.78
CA ALA A 122 20.39 26.16 -9.38
C ALA A 122 18.93 25.90 -8.93
N VAL A 123 18.48 24.64 -8.93
CA VAL A 123 17.11 24.30 -8.51
C VAL A 123 16.91 24.54 -7.01
N VAL A 124 17.94 24.34 -6.20
CA VAL A 124 17.86 24.58 -4.75
C VAL A 124 17.78 26.07 -4.45
N ASP A 125 18.62 26.88 -5.08
CA ASP A 125 18.69 28.32 -4.86
C ASP A 125 17.49 29.08 -5.39
N GLU A 126 16.91 28.61 -6.50
CA GLU A 126 15.64 29.13 -7.01
C GLU A 126 14.47 28.81 -6.05
N LEU A 127 14.44 27.59 -5.51
CA LEU A 127 13.30 27.12 -4.73
C LEU A 127 13.34 27.62 -3.27
N ILE A 128 14.49 27.55 -2.60
CA ILE A 128 14.65 27.78 -1.16
C ILE A 128 15.70 28.86 -0.89
N PRO A 129 15.40 29.89 -0.07
CA PRO A 129 14.14 30.13 0.65
C PRO A 129 13.10 30.94 -0.14
N GLY A 130 13.38 31.29 -1.40
CA GLY A 130 12.62 32.29 -2.16
C GLY A 130 11.18 31.89 -2.47
N VAL A 131 10.99 30.76 -3.16
CA VAL A 131 9.66 30.31 -3.61
C VAL A 131 8.93 29.56 -2.49
N MET A 132 9.65 28.80 -1.66
CA MET A 132 9.09 28.07 -0.53
C MET A 132 10.05 27.89 0.65
N THR A 133 9.46 27.62 1.80
CA THR A 133 10.21 27.32 3.02
C THR A 133 10.58 25.84 3.11
N MET A 134 11.64 25.54 3.89
CA MET A 134 12.01 24.16 4.21
C MET A 134 10.85 23.38 4.88
N GLY A 135 10.02 24.07 5.67
CA GLY A 135 8.85 23.46 6.31
C GLY A 135 7.76 23.06 5.30
N LEU A 136 7.56 23.86 4.25
CA LEU A 136 6.61 23.52 3.19
C LEU A 136 7.10 22.35 2.35
N LEU A 137 8.39 22.33 1.97
CA LEU A 137 9.01 21.19 1.28
C LEU A 137 8.88 19.90 2.11
N HIS A 138 9.20 19.98 3.41
CA HIS A 138 9.04 18.85 4.33
C HIS A 138 7.61 18.32 4.34
N ARG A 139 6.62 19.21 4.37
CA ARG A 139 5.20 18.81 4.36
C ARG A 139 4.82 18.11 3.06
N VAL A 140 5.25 18.61 1.90
CA VAL A 140 4.99 17.98 0.60
C VAL A 140 5.62 16.59 0.53
N LEU A 141 6.89 16.44 0.91
CA LEU A 141 7.57 15.14 0.88
C LEU A 141 6.93 14.13 1.84
N THR A 142 6.49 14.59 3.01
CA THR A 142 5.75 13.74 3.96
C THR A 142 4.46 13.23 3.33
N LEU A 143 3.68 14.10 2.66
CA LEU A 143 2.44 13.69 1.97
C LEU A 143 2.70 12.67 0.86
N LEU A 144 3.79 12.82 0.10
CA LEU A 144 4.21 11.83 -0.90
C LEU A 144 4.55 10.48 -0.24
N LEU A 145 5.33 10.50 0.85
CA LEU A 145 5.73 9.31 1.58
C LEU A 145 4.56 8.58 2.27
N ASP A 146 3.58 9.33 2.81
CA ASP A 146 2.34 8.79 3.40
C ASP A 146 1.49 8.04 2.36
N GLU A 147 1.71 8.32 1.07
CA GLU A 147 1.12 7.62 -0.06
C GLU A 147 2.07 6.63 -0.74
N ARG A 148 3.20 6.33 -0.08
CA ARG A 148 4.25 5.42 -0.56
C ARG A 148 4.84 5.85 -1.91
N VAL A 149 4.84 7.15 -2.22
CA VAL A 149 5.50 7.70 -3.40
C VAL A 149 6.98 7.88 -3.10
N PRO A 150 7.89 7.31 -3.92
CA PRO A 150 9.32 7.48 -3.73
C PRO A 150 9.74 8.95 -3.85
N VAL A 151 10.56 9.41 -2.90
CA VAL A 151 11.18 10.75 -2.90
C VAL A 151 12.69 10.70 -3.23
N SER A 152 13.15 9.59 -3.81
CA SER A 152 14.55 9.35 -4.14
C SER A 152 15.08 10.30 -5.22
N ASN A 153 14.24 10.72 -6.16
CA ASN A 153 14.57 11.73 -7.15
C ASN A 153 14.16 13.13 -6.66
N LEU A 154 14.80 13.57 -5.58
CA LEU A 154 14.54 14.88 -4.98
C LEU A 154 14.78 16.06 -5.95
N PRO A 155 15.84 16.07 -6.82
CA PRO A 155 16.01 17.15 -7.79
C PRO A 155 14.78 17.35 -8.68
N ARG A 156 14.20 16.27 -9.21
CA ARG A 156 13.00 16.34 -10.05
C ARG A 156 11.77 16.83 -9.28
N ILE A 157 11.62 16.43 -8.02
CA ILE A 157 10.56 16.95 -7.16
C ILE A 157 10.71 18.45 -6.95
N MET A 158 11.94 18.93 -6.73
CA MET A 158 12.22 20.36 -6.56
C MET A 158 11.96 21.16 -7.83
N GLU A 159 12.26 20.64 -9.02
CA GLU A 159 11.91 21.26 -10.32
C GLU A 159 10.40 21.43 -10.49
N SER A 160 9.63 20.37 -10.21
CA SER A 160 8.17 20.41 -10.24
C SER A 160 7.62 21.47 -9.26
N LEU A 161 8.18 21.49 -8.05
CA LEU A 161 7.79 22.47 -7.04
C LEU A 161 8.14 23.90 -7.43
N ALA A 162 9.30 24.16 -8.05
CA ALA A 162 9.65 25.49 -8.56
C ALA A 162 8.64 25.97 -9.63
N THR A 163 8.13 25.05 -10.45
CA THR A 163 7.12 25.33 -11.47
C THR A 163 5.75 25.67 -10.87
N HIS A 164 5.34 24.98 -9.81
CA HIS A 164 3.96 25.06 -9.32
C HIS A 164 3.77 25.94 -8.09
N ALA A 165 4.76 26.02 -7.19
CA ALA A 165 4.66 26.77 -5.93
C ALA A 165 4.48 28.30 -6.07
N PRO A 166 4.83 28.97 -7.19
CA PRO A 166 4.44 30.36 -7.38
C PRO A 166 2.92 30.57 -7.37
N THR A 167 2.15 29.62 -7.92
CA THR A 167 0.69 29.72 -8.07
C THR A 167 -0.11 28.90 -7.08
N VAL A 168 0.45 27.82 -6.53
CA VAL A 168 -0.20 26.94 -5.56
C VAL A 168 0.53 26.98 -4.24
N LYS A 169 -0.21 27.22 -3.15
CA LYS A 169 0.35 27.34 -1.81
C LYS A 169 -0.05 26.20 -0.89
N ASP A 170 -1.15 25.51 -1.18
CA ASP A 170 -1.59 24.36 -0.40
C ASP A 170 -0.63 23.18 -0.63
N PRO A 171 -0.06 22.57 0.43
CA PRO A 171 0.89 21.47 0.29
C PRO A 171 0.27 20.20 -0.28
N ALA A 172 -1.02 19.94 -0.06
CA ALA A 172 -1.67 18.77 -0.62
C ALA A 172 -1.87 18.95 -2.13
N ASP A 173 -2.31 20.13 -2.56
CA ASP A 173 -2.42 20.43 -3.99
C ASP A 173 -1.05 20.46 -4.70
N LEU A 174 0.02 20.90 -4.02
CA LEU A 174 1.38 20.77 -4.53
C LEU A 174 1.81 19.31 -4.68
N ALA A 175 1.49 18.46 -3.70
CA ALA A 175 1.79 17.02 -3.79
C ALA A 175 1.09 16.37 -4.98
N GLU A 176 -0.17 16.71 -5.28
CA GLU A 176 -0.88 16.24 -6.48
C GLU A 176 -0.12 16.58 -7.76
N ARG A 177 0.33 17.84 -7.89
CA ARG A 177 1.05 18.29 -9.08
C ARG A 177 2.41 17.60 -9.23
N VAL A 178 3.14 17.47 -8.12
CA VAL A 178 4.40 16.73 -8.10
C VAL A 178 4.19 15.30 -8.56
N ARG A 179 3.16 14.59 -8.05
CA ARG A 179 2.87 13.20 -8.44
C ARG A 179 2.69 13.05 -9.95
N VAL A 180 2.01 13.99 -10.61
CA VAL A 180 1.85 14.00 -12.07
C VAL A 180 3.22 14.14 -12.75
N ASP A 181 4.04 15.09 -12.33
CA ASP A 181 5.35 15.36 -12.93
C ASP A 181 6.39 14.23 -12.71
N ILE A 182 6.26 13.50 -11.59
CA ILE A 182 7.07 12.32 -11.28
C ILE A 182 6.31 11.01 -11.54
N GLY A 183 5.30 11.04 -12.41
CA GLY A 183 4.38 9.93 -12.65
C GLY A 183 5.07 8.58 -12.86
N ARG A 184 6.18 8.55 -13.61
CA ARG A 184 6.97 7.32 -13.78
C ARG A 184 7.44 6.73 -12.45
N SER A 185 7.92 7.56 -11.51
CA SER A 185 8.34 7.10 -10.16
C SER A 185 7.15 6.64 -9.30
N VAL A 186 5.96 7.22 -9.51
CA VAL A 186 4.74 6.82 -8.81
C VAL A 186 4.31 5.40 -9.22
N VAL A 187 4.39 5.11 -10.53
CA VAL A 187 3.80 3.88 -11.10
C VAL A 187 4.78 2.73 -11.31
N ASP A 188 6.10 2.96 -11.26
CA ASP A 188 7.12 1.96 -11.65
C ASP A 188 7.00 0.64 -10.88
N ARG A 189 6.67 0.68 -9.59
CA ARG A 189 6.48 -0.54 -8.77
C ARG A 189 5.31 -1.44 -9.18
N PHE A 190 4.35 -0.90 -9.95
CA PHE A 190 3.20 -1.65 -10.47
C PHE A 190 3.47 -2.22 -11.86
N ARG A 191 4.67 -2.03 -12.38
CA ARG A 191 5.05 -2.45 -13.73
C ARG A 191 5.22 -3.97 -13.80
N ASP A 192 4.60 -4.58 -14.80
CA ASP A 192 4.76 -5.99 -15.10
C ASP A 192 6.04 -6.27 -15.93
N PRO A 193 6.42 -7.55 -16.14
CA PRO A 193 7.57 -7.90 -16.97
C PRO A 193 7.51 -7.42 -18.43
N ASN A 194 6.31 -7.11 -18.95
CA ASN A 194 6.10 -6.57 -20.30
C ASN A 194 6.12 -5.04 -20.33
N GLY A 195 6.33 -4.41 -19.17
CA GLY A 195 6.38 -2.97 -19.02
C GLY A 195 5.03 -2.27 -18.85
N ARG A 196 3.93 -3.00 -18.62
CA ARG A 196 2.57 -2.47 -18.41
C ARG A 196 2.28 -2.22 -16.94
N ILE A 197 1.48 -1.21 -16.62
CA ILE A 197 1.09 -0.86 -15.26
C ILE A 197 -0.12 -1.68 -14.83
N ARG A 198 0.05 -2.54 -13.84
CA ARG A 198 -1.03 -3.35 -13.25
C ARG A 198 -1.89 -2.52 -12.34
N ALA A 199 -3.20 -2.54 -12.58
CA ALA A 199 -4.13 -1.73 -11.80
C ALA A 199 -5.50 -2.37 -11.63
N VAL A 200 -6.11 -2.11 -10.48
CA VAL A 200 -7.56 -2.24 -10.30
C VAL A 200 -8.19 -0.95 -10.83
N VAL A 201 -9.18 -1.08 -11.70
CA VAL A 201 -9.88 0.06 -12.30
C VAL A 201 -11.33 0.11 -11.82
N LEU A 202 -11.92 1.30 -11.84
CA LEU A 202 -13.35 1.49 -11.56
C LEU A 202 -14.15 1.40 -12.86
N ASP A 203 -15.34 0.80 -12.81
CA ASP A 203 -16.31 0.92 -13.91
C ASP A 203 -16.63 2.41 -14.13
N PRO A 204 -16.68 2.92 -15.37
CA PRO A 204 -16.95 4.33 -15.64
C PRO A 204 -18.22 4.88 -14.99
N ARG A 205 -19.25 4.04 -14.82
CA ARG A 205 -20.51 4.44 -14.13
C ARG A 205 -20.26 4.68 -12.66
N LEU A 206 -19.49 3.79 -12.02
CA LEU A 206 -19.10 3.93 -10.61
C LEU A 206 -18.20 5.15 -10.42
N GLU A 207 -17.27 5.39 -11.34
CA GLU A 207 -16.38 6.55 -11.28
C GLU A 207 -17.13 7.89 -11.37
N VAL A 208 -18.10 7.99 -12.29
CA VAL A 208 -18.97 9.18 -12.40
C VAL A 208 -19.78 9.39 -11.12
N GLU A 209 -20.29 8.32 -10.54
CA GLU A 209 -21.04 8.37 -9.29
C GLU A 209 -20.18 8.85 -8.12
N LEU A 210 -19.03 8.21 -7.90
CA LEU A 210 -18.10 8.57 -6.82
C LEU A 210 -17.63 10.02 -6.97
N ARG A 211 -17.36 10.48 -8.18
CA ARG A 211 -16.98 11.87 -8.45
C ARG A 211 -18.06 12.87 -8.05
N ARG A 212 -19.35 12.55 -8.24
CA ARG A 212 -20.47 13.40 -7.79
C ARG A 212 -20.60 13.43 -6.26
N SER A 213 -20.12 12.39 -5.60
CA SER A 213 -20.08 12.25 -4.14
C SER A 213 -18.89 12.97 -3.48
N VAL A 214 -17.96 13.54 -4.25
CA VAL A 214 -16.83 14.29 -3.69
C VAL A 214 -17.29 15.67 -3.24
N GLN A 215 -17.03 16.00 -1.97
CA GLN A 215 -17.24 17.33 -1.39
C GLN A 215 -15.92 17.83 -0.81
N GLY A 216 -15.26 18.74 -1.52
CA GLY A 216 -13.91 19.20 -1.16
C GLY A 216 -12.92 18.02 -1.18
N PRO A 217 -12.17 17.75 -0.09
CA PRO A 217 -11.26 16.61 -0.02
C PRO A 217 -11.91 15.29 0.43
N GLN A 218 -13.23 15.27 0.67
CA GLN A 218 -13.92 14.11 1.27
C GLN A 218 -14.83 13.41 0.26
N LEU A 219 -14.88 12.09 0.35
CA LEU A 219 -15.85 11.26 -0.36
C LEU A 219 -17.05 11.00 0.54
N VAL A 220 -18.21 11.53 0.16
CA VAL A 220 -19.48 11.35 0.89
C VAL A 220 -20.24 10.19 0.25
N LEU A 221 -20.11 9.00 0.85
CA LEU A 221 -20.71 7.76 0.38
C LEU A 221 -21.49 7.09 1.52
N ASP A 222 -22.53 6.33 1.18
CA ASP A 222 -23.20 5.46 2.14
C ASP A 222 -22.19 4.49 2.80
N PRO A 223 -22.22 4.32 4.14
CA PRO A 223 -21.26 3.48 4.86
C PRO A 223 -21.21 2.03 4.35
N THR A 224 -22.36 1.46 3.99
CA THR A 224 -22.46 0.08 3.47
C THR A 224 -21.69 -0.05 2.17
N ARG A 225 -21.82 0.94 1.28
CA ARG A 225 -21.14 0.94 -0.01
C ARG A 225 -19.63 1.14 0.14
N LEU A 226 -19.21 1.99 1.08
CA LEU A 226 -17.80 2.18 1.39
C LEU A 226 -17.18 0.91 1.97
N GLU A 227 -17.91 0.19 2.82
CA GLU A 227 -17.50 -1.11 3.35
C GLU A 227 -17.36 -2.15 2.23
N GLN A 228 -18.35 -2.28 1.34
CA GLN A 228 -18.25 -3.18 0.19
C GLN A 228 -17.05 -2.83 -0.71
N LEU A 229 -16.84 -1.55 -1.01
CA LEU A 229 -15.70 -1.11 -1.81
C LEU A 229 -14.38 -1.50 -1.13
N THR A 230 -14.28 -1.29 0.18
CA THR A 230 -13.11 -1.65 0.99
C THR A 230 -12.85 -3.15 0.95
N LEU A 231 -13.88 -3.99 1.10
CA LEU A 231 -13.75 -5.44 1.06
C LEU A 231 -13.31 -5.94 -0.32
N ARG A 232 -13.90 -5.41 -1.40
CA ARG A 232 -13.53 -5.78 -2.77
C ARG A 232 -12.08 -5.39 -3.09
N LEU A 233 -11.68 -4.17 -2.74
CA LEU A 233 -10.29 -3.72 -2.92
C LEU A 233 -9.31 -4.52 -2.07
N SER A 234 -9.65 -4.84 -0.82
CA SER A 234 -8.83 -5.71 0.05
C SER A 234 -8.61 -7.08 -0.58
N ASP A 235 -9.66 -7.65 -1.17
CA ASP A 235 -9.58 -8.95 -1.84
C ASP A 235 -8.65 -8.91 -3.06
N GLU A 236 -8.76 -7.88 -3.91
CA GLU A 236 -7.89 -7.74 -5.09
C GLU A 236 -6.43 -7.45 -4.72
N LEU A 237 -6.18 -6.64 -3.68
CA LEU A 237 -4.84 -6.40 -3.16
C LEU A 237 -4.20 -7.69 -2.63
N ARG A 238 -4.97 -8.50 -1.88
CA ARG A 238 -4.49 -9.81 -1.40
C ARG A 238 -4.17 -10.75 -2.55
N LYS A 239 -5.03 -10.84 -3.57
CA LYS A 239 -4.78 -11.69 -4.76
C LYS A 239 -3.51 -11.25 -5.51
N ALA A 240 -3.30 -9.94 -5.65
CA ALA A 240 -2.10 -9.40 -6.29
C ALA A 240 -0.84 -9.72 -5.49
N SER A 241 -0.84 -9.41 -4.18
CA SER A 241 0.28 -9.68 -3.27
C SER A 241 0.63 -11.16 -3.24
N ALA A 242 -0.40 -12.01 -3.19
CA ALA A 242 -0.23 -13.45 -3.26
C ALA A 242 0.51 -13.81 -4.56
N ARG A 243 0.09 -13.32 -5.73
CA ARG A 243 0.80 -13.56 -7.01
C ARG A 243 2.18 -12.88 -7.13
N GLY A 244 2.69 -12.28 -6.06
CA GLY A 244 4.03 -11.69 -6.01
C GLY A 244 4.14 -10.34 -6.71
N TYR A 245 3.04 -9.60 -6.86
CA TYR A 245 3.08 -8.26 -7.45
C TYR A 245 2.17 -7.25 -6.74
N GLU A 246 2.49 -5.97 -6.87
CA GLU A 246 1.65 -4.87 -6.38
C GLU A 246 0.69 -4.38 -7.47
N VAL A 247 -0.43 -3.80 -7.06
CA VAL A 247 -1.40 -3.14 -7.94
C VAL A 247 -1.86 -1.83 -7.32
N ALA A 248 -2.11 -0.82 -8.15
CA ALA A 248 -2.74 0.43 -7.74
C ALA A 248 -4.25 0.42 -8.00
N LEU A 249 -5.00 1.25 -7.29
CA LEU A 249 -6.34 1.66 -7.71
C LEU A 249 -6.22 2.86 -8.64
N LEU A 250 -6.77 2.77 -9.84
CA LEU A 250 -6.84 3.88 -10.79
C LEU A 250 -8.18 4.59 -10.73
N CYS A 251 -8.10 5.92 -10.82
CA CYS A 251 -9.26 6.80 -10.92
C CYS A 251 -8.88 8.14 -11.56
N ASP A 252 -9.88 9.00 -11.72
CA ASP A 252 -9.72 10.38 -12.14
C ASP A 252 -9.03 11.24 -11.06
N ALA A 253 -8.24 12.23 -11.50
CA ALA A 253 -7.54 13.15 -10.62
C ALA A 253 -8.48 13.87 -9.62
N SER A 254 -9.71 14.20 -10.02
CA SER A 254 -10.67 14.87 -9.12
C SER A 254 -11.15 13.98 -7.97
N LEU A 255 -11.01 12.65 -8.11
CA LEU A 255 -11.48 11.66 -7.15
C LEU A 255 -10.35 11.08 -6.28
N ARG A 256 -9.11 11.09 -6.79
CA ARG A 256 -7.93 10.42 -6.23
C ARG A 256 -7.71 10.70 -4.74
N ARG A 257 -7.62 11.96 -4.34
CA ARG A 257 -7.38 12.36 -2.95
C ARG A 257 -8.53 11.94 -2.02
N ALA A 258 -9.76 12.14 -2.46
CA ALA A 258 -10.95 11.78 -1.68
C ALA A 258 -11.06 10.27 -1.47
N LEU A 259 -10.79 9.46 -2.51
CA LEU A 259 -10.70 8.00 -2.40
C LEU A 259 -9.58 7.56 -1.48
N ARG A 260 -8.36 8.10 -1.66
CA ARG A 260 -7.21 7.76 -0.81
C ARG A 260 -7.54 8.03 0.65
N HIS A 261 -8.13 9.18 0.95
CA HIS A 261 -8.49 9.57 2.32
C HIS A 261 -9.56 8.64 2.91
N ALA A 262 -10.62 8.35 2.16
CA ALA A 262 -11.71 7.47 2.61
C ALA A 262 -11.24 6.03 2.89
N LEU A 263 -10.30 5.52 2.11
CA LEU A 263 -9.82 4.14 2.19
C LEU A 263 -8.58 3.98 3.10
N ALA A 264 -7.91 5.08 3.45
CA ALA A 264 -6.60 5.04 4.13
C ALA A 264 -6.57 4.25 5.43
N ARG A 265 -7.64 4.35 6.21
CA ARG A 265 -7.72 3.73 7.54
C ARG A 265 -7.88 2.21 7.45
N ALA A 266 -8.61 1.73 6.45
CA ALA A 266 -8.87 0.31 6.28
C ALA A 266 -7.83 -0.38 5.39
N LEU A 267 -7.29 0.34 4.42
CA LEU A 267 -6.32 -0.16 3.43
C LEU A 267 -5.09 0.75 3.45
N ALA A 268 -4.29 0.65 4.50
CA ALA A 268 -3.08 1.46 4.67
C ALA A 268 -2.05 1.26 3.54
N ASP A 269 -2.05 0.08 2.92
CA ASP A 269 -1.13 -0.31 1.86
C ASP A 269 -1.68 0.00 0.45
N LEU A 270 -2.95 0.46 0.36
CA LEU A 270 -3.55 0.84 -0.92
C LEU A 270 -2.94 2.14 -1.44
N VAL A 271 -2.58 2.10 -2.71
CA VAL A 271 -2.07 3.26 -3.45
C VAL A 271 -3.11 3.61 -4.49
N VAL A 272 -3.54 4.87 -4.47
CA VAL A 272 -4.48 5.42 -5.45
C VAL A 272 -3.71 6.31 -6.41
N VAL A 273 -3.80 6.02 -7.70
CA VAL A 273 -3.07 6.68 -8.77
C VAL A 273 -4.08 7.32 -9.71
N ALA A 274 -3.88 8.59 -10.05
CA ALA A 274 -4.71 9.26 -11.04
C ALA A 274 -4.29 8.87 -12.46
N TYR A 275 -5.21 8.83 -13.43
CA TYR A 275 -4.86 8.54 -14.83
C TYR A 275 -3.78 9.48 -15.38
N GLN A 276 -3.78 10.74 -14.95
CA GLN A 276 -2.82 11.78 -15.34
C GLN A 276 -1.41 11.53 -14.80
N GLU A 277 -1.25 10.67 -13.79
CA GLU A 277 0.05 10.28 -13.25
C GLU A 277 0.71 9.16 -14.07
N ILE A 278 0.00 8.54 -15.01
CA ILE A 278 0.56 7.49 -15.87
C ILE A 278 1.22 8.17 -17.09
N PRO A 279 2.54 8.02 -17.29
CA PRO A 279 3.21 8.49 -18.50
C PRO A 279 2.57 7.93 -19.78
N THR A 280 2.48 8.75 -20.82
CA THR A 280 1.79 8.41 -22.07
C THR A 280 2.43 7.26 -22.84
N ASP A 281 3.71 6.95 -22.58
CA ASP A 281 4.43 5.81 -23.16
C ASP A 281 4.18 4.48 -22.44
N LEU A 282 3.50 4.51 -21.28
CA LEU A 282 3.18 3.31 -20.52
C LEU A 282 1.75 2.86 -20.80
N LEU A 283 1.59 1.55 -21.02
CA LEU A 283 0.29 0.92 -21.17
C LEU A 283 -0.24 0.44 -19.82
N MET A 284 -1.56 0.42 -19.67
CA MET A 284 -2.25 -0.11 -18.50
C MET A 284 -2.73 -1.55 -18.75
N GLU A 285 -2.59 -2.39 -17.73
CA GLU A 285 -3.13 -3.75 -17.69
C GLU A 285 -4.13 -3.85 -16.52
N PRO A 286 -5.46 -3.84 -16.78
CA PRO A 286 -6.47 -3.97 -15.73
C PRO A 286 -6.44 -5.39 -15.15
N VAL A 287 -6.10 -5.53 -13.86
CA VAL A 287 -6.15 -6.82 -13.17
C VAL A 287 -7.56 -7.17 -12.68
N ALA A 288 -8.37 -6.15 -12.42
CA ALA A 288 -9.74 -6.25 -11.96
C ALA A 288 -10.50 -4.96 -12.28
N VAL A 289 -11.82 -5.07 -12.42
CA VAL A 289 -12.74 -3.94 -12.60
C VAL A 289 -13.76 -3.96 -11.47
N ILE A 290 -13.83 -2.90 -10.67
CA ILE A 290 -14.83 -2.76 -9.61
C ILE A 290 -16.09 -2.14 -10.20
N ARG A 291 -17.20 -2.88 -10.16
CA ARG A 291 -18.48 -2.46 -10.74
C ARG A 291 -19.44 -1.92 -9.68
N PRO A 292 -20.35 -0.99 -10.03
CA PRO A 292 -21.29 -0.42 -9.07
C PRO A 292 -22.23 -1.46 -8.45
N GLU A 293 -22.58 -2.52 -9.19
CA GLU A 293 -23.44 -3.60 -8.71
C GLU A 293 -22.79 -4.41 -7.59
N GLU A 294 -21.46 -4.45 -7.52
CA GLU A 294 -20.70 -5.12 -6.45
C GLU A 294 -20.71 -4.31 -5.15
N LEU A 295 -21.09 -3.03 -5.19
CA LEU A 295 -21.13 -2.15 -4.01
C LEU A 295 -22.51 -2.08 -3.38
N VAL A 296 -23.52 -2.68 -4.02
CA VAL A 296 -24.85 -2.82 -3.43
C VAL A 296 -24.82 -4.09 -2.58
N ALA A 297 -25.22 -3.97 -1.31
CA ALA A 297 -25.31 -5.14 -0.44
C ALA A 297 -26.11 -6.23 -1.16
N ALA A 298 -25.57 -7.46 -1.19
CA ALA A 298 -26.40 -8.61 -1.51
C ALA A 298 -27.59 -8.57 -0.55
N GLY A 299 -28.80 -8.31 -1.07
CA GLY A 299 -30.02 -8.44 -0.28
C GLY A 299 -30.07 -9.83 0.36
N PRO A 300 -30.89 -10.04 1.41
CA PRO A 300 -30.99 -11.33 2.08
C PRO A 300 -31.55 -12.38 1.12
N SER A 301 -30.67 -13.01 0.34
CA SER A 301 -31.01 -14.06 -0.63
C SER A 301 -29.89 -15.09 -0.63
N ALA A 302 -29.61 -15.65 0.54
CA ALA A 302 -28.83 -16.89 0.70
C ALA A 302 -29.02 -17.59 2.06
N VAL A 303 -29.98 -17.17 2.91
CA VAL A 303 -30.26 -17.83 4.20
C VAL A 303 -31.66 -18.47 4.23
N GLY A 304 -32.56 -18.08 3.32
CA GLY A 304 -33.93 -18.62 3.24
C GLY A 304 -34.08 -19.96 2.49
N ALA A 305 -33.01 -20.47 1.86
CA ALA A 305 -33.07 -21.74 1.11
C ALA A 305 -32.57 -22.96 1.90
N MET A 306 -32.16 -22.79 3.16
CA MET A 306 -31.69 -23.89 4.03
C MET A 306 -32.76 -24.41 5.01
N PHE A 307 -33.90 -23.73 5.13
CA PHE A 307 -35.04 -24.21 5.90
C PHE A 307 -36.22 -24.41 4.95
N GLY A 308 -36.29 -25.59 4.35
CA GLY A 308 -37.54 -26.10 3.78
C GLY A 308 -38.63 -26.16 4.87
N PRO A 309 -39.92 -26.06 4.51
CA PRO A 309 -40.99 -26.08 5.49
C PRO A 309 -40.96 -27.42 6.24
N ALA A 310 -40.66 -27.34 7.54
CA ALA A 310 -40.77 -28.47 8.44
C ALA A 310 -42.25 -28.84 8.60
N ASP A 311 -42.51 -30.13 8.40
CA ASP A 311 -43.75 -30.85 8.60
C ASP A 311 -44.53 -30.34 9.84
N ALA A 312 -45.70 -29.75 9.60
CA ALA A 312 -46.66 -29.45 10.66
C ALA A 312 -47.48 -30.72 10.96
N ALA A 313 -47.05 -31.41 12.00
CA ALA A 313 -47.74 -32.56 12.59
C ALA A 313 -49.20 -32.26 12.97
N ARG A 314 -50.05 -33.28 12.77
CA ARG A 314 -51.40 -33.45 13.35
C ARG A 314 -51.38 -33.28 14.87
N PRO A 315 -52.48 -32.79 15.47
CA PRO A 315 -53.38 -33.69 16.23
C PRO A 315 -54.87 -33.28 16.06
N ARG A 316 -55.93 -34.07 16.28
CA ARG A 316 -56.22 -35.35 16.92
C ARG A 316 -57.18 -36.15 16.04
#